data_AF-A0A1G3B3Z2-F1
#
_entry.id   AF-A0A1G3B3Z2-F1
#
_cell.length_a   1.000
_cell.length_b   1.000
_cell.length_c   1.000
_cell.angle_alpha   90.00
_cell.angle_beta   90.00
_cell.angle_gamma   90.00
#
_symmetry.space_group_name_H-M   'P 1'
#
loop_
_entity.id
_entity.type
_entity.pdbx_description
1 polymer ?
#
loop_
_entity_poly.entity_id
_entity_poly.type
_entity_poly.pdbx_seq_one_letter_code
_entity_poly.pdbx_strand_id
1 'polypeptide(L)'
;MYISIRNHIILLLIFFTLMPILLLQIVAYPRIHSDLEDVIMDNLEVIGHKQAELVSTWMRERMKDVLVIAANPFMSKSANITKKDEDYYDTVQYLERIVSEYGYKGAFISDNKGAVKVATSEEGTGRDISNTDFFKNAIQGKTFATSVIPSKVPLINEFEEKEVGLPTMFISTPLKDKDDTIVGVVTLRVHVGILSNLMQSYKFGDTGETYLVNKEGFMLTESRFTKQLKKIGRVKTRSTLEMKLTDPETGKLTAGVRQCVAGEDGSDAKGYNDYGGVTVLGVWQWLPEYNWGVITEIDKNEAYGAAYNLKNIVIALLLSIAFPILLVAYLVGRRFSRPILELTEITKKMASGDLTQRVDVKRLDKPLIKDEIGVLASSFNTMAETLDKKMKETAESESKLRELFDSLKAGIYQCEPGVEGRFTWVNHAAAEIFGYSAPEDMIGTKVKDIYVDQNDRKKLLEKLEKDGVWKDFVSFCKKKNGEQFYTERTSNIVHDAEGKPVRIDGLFRDITERKKQEDEQKKAAKIRESEKS
;
A
#
# COMPACT_ATOMS: atom_id res chain seq x y z
N MET A 1 -24.00 2.59 -8.89
CA MET A 1 -23.78 1.54 -7.87
C MET A 1 -23.76 2.23 -6.51
N TYR A 2 -24.80 2.08 -5.68
CA TYR A 2 -24.88 2.76 -4.38
C TYR A 2 -23.93 2.06 -3.40
N ILE A 3 -22.79 2.67 -3.10
CA ILE A 3 -21.87 2.13 -2.08
C ILE A 3 -22.51 2.42 -0.72
N SER A 4 -22.82 1.37 0.04
CA SER A 4 -23.30 1.52 1.41
C SER A 4 -22.32 2.37 2.22
N ILE A 5 -22.84 3.29 3.04
CA ILE A 5 -22.06 4.13 3.98
C ILE A 5 -21.04 3.28 4.77
N ARG A 6 -21.41 2.05 5.12
CA ARG A 6 -20.54 1.07 5.78
C ARG A 6 -19.25 0.80 5.01
N ASN A 7 -19.38 0.46 3.73
CA ASN A 7 -18.23 0.10 2.92
C ASN A 7 -17.36 1.33 2.63
N HIS A 8 -17.96 2.52 2.51
CA HIS A 8 -17.23 3.76 2.30
C HIS A 8 -16.36 4.15 3.51
N ILE A 9 -16.91 4.08 4.73
CA ILE A 9 -16.17 4.35 5.97
C ILE A 9 -15.03 3.35 6.17
N ILE A 10 -15.29 2.06 5.93
CA ILE A 10 -14.27 1.01 6.05
C ILE A 10 -13.12 1.26 5.05
N LEU A 11 -13.44 1.58 3.79
CA LEU A 11 -12.44 1.87 2.76
C LEU A 11 -11.59 3.09 3.11
N LEU A 12 -12.19 4.18 3.59
CA LEU A 12 -11.47 5.37 4.01
C LEU A 12 -10.52 5.09 5.18
N LEU A 13 -10.97 4.35 6.20
CA LEU A 13 -10.13 3.97 7.33
C LEU A 13 -8.95 3.10 6.91
N ILE A 14 -9.17 2.12 6.03
CA ILE A 14 -8.09 1.28 5.49
C ILE A 14 -7.11 2.12 4.67
N PHE A 15 -7.62 3.02 3.83
CA PHE A 15 -6.80 3.87 2.98
C PHE A 15 -5.89 4.78 3.80
N PHE A 16 -6.45 5.55 4.75
CA PHE A 16 -5.65 6.49 5.54
C PHE A 16 -4.66 5.82 6.50
N THR A 17 -4.90 4.56 6.89
CA THR A 17 -4.01 3.83 7.77
C THR A 17 -2.87 3.13 7.02
N LEU A 18 -3.15 2.53 5.86
CA LEU A 18 -2.14 1.81 5.08
C LEU A 18 -1.32 2.73 4.16
N MET A 19 -1.90 3.83 3.67
CA MET A 19 -1.23 4.74 2.73
C MET A 19 0.11 5.28 3.25
N PRO A 20 0.24 5.79 4.49
CA PRO A 20 1.52 6.30 4.99
C PRO A 20 2.60 5.22 5.06
N ILE A 21 2.23 3.99 5.41
CA ILE A 21 3.19 2.89 5.55
C ILE A 21 3.62 2.39 4.17
N LEU A 22 2.69 2.32 3.21
CA LEU A 22 3.01 2.04 1.82
C LEU A 22 3.93 3.11 1.22
N LEU A 23 3.67 4.39 1.50
CA LEU A 23 4.53 5.50 1.10
C LEU A 23 5.93 5.37 1.71
N LEU A 24 6.02 5.07 3.02
CA LEU A 24 7.30 4.82 3.68
C LEU A 24 8.04 3.67 3.01
N GLN A 25 7.36 2.58 2.66
CA GLN A 25 7.97 1.45 1.98
C GLN A 25 8.45 1.81 0.56
N ILE A 26 7.68 2.60 -0.20
CA ILE A 26 8.07 3.03 -1.55
C ILE A 26 9.25 4.00 -1.52
N VAL A 27 9.36 4.86 -0.50
CA VAL A 27 10.41 5.90 -0.41
C VAL A 27 11.65 5.41 0.33
N ALA A 28 11.49 4.78 1.49
CA ALA A 28 12.60 4.41 2.36
C ALA A 28 13.34 3.16 1.85
N TYR A 29 12.64 2.15 1.33
CA TYR A 29 13.29 0.90 0.93
C TYR A 29 14.29 1.08 -0.23
N PRO A 30 13.96 1.78 -1.34
CA PRO A 30 14.94 2.01 -2.40
C PRO A 30 16.14 2.81 -1.92
N ARG A 31 15.92 3.77 -1.01
CA ARG A 31 16.99 4.59 -0.45
C ARG A 31 17.92 3.78 0.44
N ILE A 32 17.38 2.97 1.35
CA ILE A 32 18.18 2.06 2.19
C ILE A 32 18.95 1.08 1.32
N HIS A 33 18.35 0.57 0.25
CA HIS A 33 19.04 -0.35 -0.65
C HIS A 33 20.21 0.31 -1.38
N SER A 34 19.99 1.51 -1.93
CA SER A 34 21.05 2.30 -2.60
C SER A 34 22.16 2.68 -1.63
N ASP A 35 21.83 3.21 -0.46
CA ASP A 35 22.84 3.62 0.53
C ASP A 35 23.66 2.40 1.02
N LEU A 36 23.02 1.23 1.14
CA LEU A 36 23.71 0.00 1.50
C LEU A 36 24.60 -0.53 0.36
N GLU A 37 24.12 -0.46 -0.88
CA GLU A 37 24.91 -0.79 -2.08
C GLU A 37 26.18 0.06 -2.12
N ASP A 38 26.06 1.38 -1.98
CA ASP A 38 27.20 2.31 -1.97
C ASP A 38 28.21 1.95 -0.88
N VAL A 39 27.75 1.72 0.37
CA VAL A 39 28.64 1.35 1.49
C VAL A 39 29.35 0.02 1.25
N ILE A 40 28.66 -0.97 0.68
CA ILE A 40 29.27 -2.27 0.41
C ILE A 40 30.30 -2.15 -0.71
N MET A 41 29.97 -1.45 -1.79
CA MET A 41 30.87 -1.25 -2.91
C MET A 41 32.10 -0.43 -2.51
N ASP A 42 31.93 0.66 -1.76
CA ASP A 42 33.05 1.46 -1.24
C ASP A 42 34.00 0.59 -0.38
N ASN A 43 33.43 -0.27 0.49
CA ASN A 43 34.24 -1.18 1.29
C ASN A 43 34.97 -2.22 0.45
N LEU A 44 34.31 -2.80 -0.56
CA LEU A 44 34.94 -3.76 -1.49
C LEU A 44 36.06 -3.09 -2.29
N GLU A 45 35.86 -1.85 -2.76
CA GLU A 45 36.87 -1.09 -3.49
C GLU A 45 38.09 -0.79 -2.63
N VAL A 46 37.87 -0.36 -1.38
CA VAL A 46 38.95 -0.14 -0.42
C VAL A 46 39.73 -1.43 -0.14
N ILE A 47 39.05 -2.57 0.00
CA ILE A 47 39.70 -3.87 0.24
C ILE A 47 40.49 -4.30 -1.00
N GLY A 48 39.88 -4.24 -2.19
CA GLY A 48 40.52 -4.58 -3.46
C GLY A 48 41.79 -3.77 -3.71
N HIS A 49 41.71 -2.44 -3.56
CA HIS A 49 42.87 -1.55 -3.68
C HIS A 49 43.97 -1.86 -2.66
N LYS A 50 43.61 -2.09 -1.39
CA LYS A 50 44.60 -2.46 -0.36
C LYS A 50 45.29 -3.79 -0.69
N GLN A 51 44.54 -4.77 -1.19
CA GLN A 51 45.09 -6.06 -1.57
C GLN A 51 46.00 -5.98 -2.79
N ALA A 52 45.62 -5.18 -3.79
CA ALA A 52 46.46 -4.88 -4.95
C ALA A 52 47.77 -4.19 -4.55
N GLU A 53 47.72 -3.25 -3.61
CA GLU A 53 48.91 -2.56 -3.10
C GLU A 53 49.81 -3.48 -2.26
N LEU A 54 49.22 -4.38 -1.45
CA LEU A 54 49.98 -5.39 -0.71
C LEU A 54 50.73 -6.35 -1.63
N VAL A 55 50.09 -6.81 -2.70
CA VAL A 55 50.73 -7.68 -3.71
C VAL A 55 51.83 -6.92 -4.45
N SER A 56 51.56 -5.70 -4.87
CA SER A 56 52.55 -4.87 -5.58
C SER A 56 53.76 -4.56 -4.70
N THR A 57 53.54 -4.28 -3.41
CA THR A 57 54.60 -4.08 -2.42
C THR A 57 55.42 -5.36 -2.23
N TRP A 58 54.75 -6.50 -2.01
CA TRP A 58 55.42 -7.78 -1.86
C TRP A 58 56.26 -8.12 -3.09
N MET A 59 55.71 -7.95 -4.30
CA MET A 59 56.44 -8.18 -5.56
C MET A 59 57.69 -7.30 -5.66
N ARG A 60 57.55 -6.02 -5.33
CA ARG A 60 58.65 -5.05 -5.36
C ARG A 60 59.75 -5.40 -4.36
N GLU A 61 59.40 -5.89 -3.19
CA GLU A 61 60.38 -6.39 -2.22
C GLU A 61 61.13 -7.61 -2.74
N ARG A 62 60.43 -8.61 -3.30
CA ARG A 62 61.10 -9.79 -3.84
C ARG A 62 62.01 -9.46 -5.03
N MET A 63 61.65 -8.45 -5.83
CA MET A 63 62.52 -7.91 -6.89
C MET A 63 63.75 -7.18 -6.32
N LYS A 64 63.62 -6.48 -5.19
CA LYS A 64 64.76 -5.87 -4.48
C LYS A 64 65.69 -6.93 -3.90
N ASP A 65 65.16 -8.03 -3.38
CA ASP A 65 65.97 -9.11 -2.79
C ASP A 65 66.96 -9.68 -3.82
N VAL A 66 66.50 -9.97 -5.06
CA VAL A 66 67.38 -10.47 -6.12
C VAL A 66 68.40 -9.41 -6.58
N LEU A 67 68.03 -8.13 -6.55
CA LEU A 67 68.93 -7.02 -6.86
C LEU A 67 70.05 -6.88 -5.83
N VAL A 68 69.74 -7.06 -4.54
CA VAL A 68 70.75 -7.03 -3.47
C VAL A 68 71.74 -8.18 -3.63
N ILE A 69 71.26 -9.38 -4.02
CA ILE A 69 72.13 -10.51 -4.34
C ILE A 69 73.02 -10.16 -5.52
N ALA A 70 72.46 -9.61 -6.61
CA ALA A 70 73.25 -9.26 -7.79
C ALA A 70 74.27 -8.14 -7.55
N ALA A 71 73.96 -7.21 -6.64
CA ALA A 71 74.86 -6.12 -6.24
C ALA A 71 76.02 -6.58 -5.35
N ASN A 72 75.98 -7.81 -4.82
CA ASN A 72 77.08 -8.36 -4.04
C ASN A 72 78.32 -8.59 -4.96
N PRO A 73 79.47 -7.95 -4.69
CA PRO A 73 80.64 -8.00 -5.58
C PRO A 73 81.21 -9.40 -5.83
N PHE A 74 80.92 -10.36 -4.96
CA PHE A 74 81.37 -11.75 -5.12
C PHE A 74 80.51 -12.54 -6.11
N MET A 75 79.26 -12.12 -6.35
CA MET A 75 78.29 -12.88 -7.16
C MET A 75 78.58 -12.83 -8.66
N SER A 76 79.26 -11.80 -9.16
CA SER A 76 79.59 -11.72 -10.61
C SER A 76 80.55 -12.84 -11.05
N LYS A 77 81.48 -13.24 -10.17
CA LYS A 77 82.38 -14.38 -10.43
C LYS A 77 81.64 -15.71 -10.49
N SER A 78 80.54 -15.84 -9.73
CA SER A 78 79.76 -17.07 -9.62
C SER A 78 79.12 -17.52 -10.94
N ALA A 79 79.05 -16.64 -11.94
CA ALA A 79 78.59 -16.98 -13.29
C ALA A 79 79.56 -17.89 -14.05
N ASN A 80 80.82 -18.04 -13.63
CA ASN A 80 81.86 -18.81 -14.32
C ASN A 80 82.51 -19.91 -13.48
N ILE A 81 82.08 -20.12 -12.24
CA ILE A 81 82.64 -21.15 -11.35
C ILE A 81 81.93 -22.49 -11.50
N THR A 82 82.59 -23.55 -11.05
CA THR A 82 82.16 -24.94 -11.08
C THR A 82 82.45 -25.61 -9.74
N LYS A 83 81.96 -26.83 -9.52
CA LYS A 83 82.21 -27.61 -8.29
C LYS A 83 83.69 -27.86 -7.96
N LYS A 84 84.61 -27.57 -8.90
CA LYS A 84 86.06 -27.71 -8.71
C LYS A 84 86.71 -26.45 -8.12
N ASP A 85 86.01 -25.32 -8.20
CA ASP A 85 86.51 -24.03 -7.73
C ASP A 85 86.22 -23.88 -6.23
N GLU A 86 87.16 -23.29 -5.49
CA GLU A 86 87.07 -23.12 -4.03
C GLU A 86 85.82 -22.29 -3.65
N ASP A 87 85.59 -21.18 -4.37
CA ASP A 87 84.47 -20.25 -4.18
C ASP A 87 83.06 -20.85 -4.41
N TYR A 88 82.98 -22.06 -4.98
CA TYR A 88 81.69 -22.69 -5.32
C TYR A 88 80.86 -22.99 -4.07
N TYR A 89 81.46 -23.63 -3.06
CA TYR A 89 80.73 -24.04 -1.86
C TYR A 89 80.32 -22.83 -1.02
N ASP A 90 81.15 -21.79 -0.98
CA ASP A 90 80.84 -20.52 -0.31
C ASP A 90 79.66 -19.83 -0.99
N THR A 91 79.62 -19.81 -2.32
CA THR A 91 78.48 -19.25 -3.07
C THR A 91 77.21 -20.06 -2.82
N VAL A 92 77.28 -21.40 -2.84
CA VAL A 92 76.12 -22.26 -2.52
C VAL A 92 75.64 -21.99 -1.10
N GLN A 93 76.53 -21.93 -0.11
CA GLN A 93 76.15 -21.68 1.28
C GLN A 93 75.50 -20.31 1.46
N TYR A 94 76.01 -19.29 0.77
CA TYR A 94 75.39 -17.96 0.75
C TYR A 94 73.97 -18.01 0.17
N LEU A 95 73.78 -18.65 -0.98
CA LEU A 95 72.45 -18.80 -1.60
C LEU A 95 71.50 -19.62 -0.72
N GLU A 96 71.96 -20.71 -0.12
CA GLU A 96 71.15 -21.52 0.82
C GLU A 96 70.72 -20.70 2.04
N ARG A 97 71.60 -19.85 2.57
CA ARG A 97 71.25 -18.94 3.67
C ARG A 97 70.18 -17.94 3.24
N ILE A 98 70.30 -17.33 2.05
CA ILE A 98 69.27 -16.44 1.53
C ILE A 98 67.94 -17.19 1.36
N VAL A 99 67.98 -18.40 0.78
CA VAL A 99 66.79 -19.22 0.58
C VAL A 99 66.11 -19.54 1.90
N SER A 100 66.86 -19.93 2.93
CA SER A 100 66.33 -20.28 4.25
C SER A 100 65.81 -19.07 5.04
N GLU A 101 66.55 -17.95 5.07
CA GLU A 101 66.21 -16.79 5.90
C GLU A 101 65.05 -15.98 5.31
N TYR A 102 64.95 -15.91 3.98
CA TYR A 102 63.91 -15.14 3.28
C TYR A 102 62.74 -16.02 2.80
N GLY A 103 62.79 -17.34 3.02
CA GLY A 103 61.69 -18.26 2.71
C GLY A 103 61.48 -18.53 1.22
N TYR A 104 62.55 -18.57 0.42
CA TYR A 104 62.49 -18.98 -0.98
C TYR A 104 62.47 -20.51 -1.11
N LYS A 105 62.12 -21.01 -2.30
CA LYS A 105 62.20 -22.46 -2.59
C LYS A 105 63.53 -22.88 -3.19
N GLY A 106 64.28 -21.93 -3.73
CA GLY A 106 65.58 -22.19 -4.33
C GLY A 106 66.18 -20.94 -4.95
N ALA A 107 67.48 -21.01 -5.21
CA ALA A 107 68.22 -19.96 -5.88
C ALA A 107 69.27 -20.59 -6.79
N PHE A 108 69.55 -19.94 -7.91
CA PHE A 108 70.60 -20.37 -8.82
C PHE A 108 71.18 -19.22 -9.63
N ILE A 109 72.39 -19.44 -10.11
CA ILE A 109 73.17 -18.53 -10.94
C ILE A 109 73.52 -19.25 -12.24
N SER A 110 73.30 -18.59 -13.36
CA SER A 110 73.65 -19.06 -14.70
C SER A 110 74.70 -18.16 -15.34
N ASP A 111 75.44 -18.72 -16.30
CA ASP A 111 76.27 -17.92 -17.20
C ASP A 111 75.44 -17.11 -18.22
N ASN A 112 76.09 -16.26 -18.98
CA ASN A 112 75.45 -15.45 -20.04
C ASN A 112 74.86 -16.27 -21.20
N LYS A 113 75.05 -17.60 -21.24
CA LYS A 113 74.46 -18.52 -22.22
C LYS A 113 73.27 -19.30 -21.65
N GLY A 114 72.97 -19.15 -20.35
CA GLY A 114 71.87 -19.82 -19.69
C GLY A 114 72.23 -21.19 -19.11
N ALA A 115 73.51 -21.56 -19.00
CA ALA A 115 73.90 -22.76 -18.28
C ALA A 115 73.98 -22.48 -16.78
N VAL A 116 73.19 -23.17 -15.97
CA VAL A 116 73.18 -23.03 -14.50
C VAL A 116 74.50 -23.56 -13.92
N LYS A 117 75.28 -22.67 -13.32
CA LYS A 117 76.59 -22.97 -12.73
C LYS A 117 76.53 -23.28 -11.26
N VAL A 118 75.82 -22.45 -10.50
CA VAL A 118 75.65 -22.57 -9.05
C VAL A 118 74.17 -22.66 -8.75
N ALA A 119 73.78 -23.57 -7.87
CA ALA A 119 72.38 -23.75 -7.51
C ALA A 119 72.29 -24.31 -6.09
N THR A 120 71.22 -23.95 -5.38
CA THR A 120 70.83 -24.60 -4.14
C THR A 120 70.42 -26.05 -4.40
N SER A 121 70.38 -26.84 -3.32
CA SER A 121 70.08 -28.27 -3.29
C SER A 121 68.82 -28.66 -4.07
N GLU A 122 67.73 -27.90 -3.91
CA GLU A 122 66.43 -28.11 -4.58
C GLU A 122 66.45 -27.80 -6.09
N GLU A 123 67.44 -27.07 -6.58
CA GLU A 123 67.50 -26.60 -7.98
C GLU A 123 68.44 -27.45 -8.83
N GLY A 124 69.65 -27.70 -8.34
CA GLY A 124 70.67 -28.45 -9.08
C GLY A 124 71.31 -27.69 -10.26
N THR A 125 72.54 -28.10 -10.60
CA THR A 125 73.41 -27.47 -11.61
C THR A 125 73.33 -28.15 -12.99
N GLY A 126 73.82 -27.46 -14.03
CA GLY A 126 73.99 -28.04 -15.38
C GLY A 126 72.74 -28.02 -16.27
N ARG A 127 71.65 -27.42 -15.79
CA ARG A 127 70.42 -27.19 -16.57
C ARG A 127 70.60 -26.00 -17.51
N ASP A 128 69.98 -26.08 -18.68
CA ASP A 128 69.89 -24.98 -19.64
C ASP A 128 68.57 -24.22 -19.45
N ILE A 129 68.67 -22.93 -19.15
CA ILE A 129 67.55 -22.00 -18.97
C ILE A 129 67.46 -20.94 -20.07
N SER A 130 68.30 -21.02 -21.12
CA SER A 130 68.39 -20.01 -22.19
C SER A 130 67.06 -19.68 -22.86
N ASN A 131 66.14 -20.66 -22.88
CA ASN A 131 64.84 -20.53 -23.51
C ASN A 131 63.73 -19.98 -22.59
N THR A 132 63.98 -19.77 -21.30
CA THR A 132 62.97 -19.30 -20.36
C THR A 132 62.79 -17.78 -20.41
N ASP A 133 61.58 -17.31 -20.10
CA ASP A 133 61.26 -15.88 -20.15
C ASP A 133 62.07 -15.07 -19.13
N PHE A 134 62.27 -15.62 -17.93
CA PHE A 134 63.04 -14.95 -16.89
C PHE A 134 64.51 -14.79 -17.29
N PHE A 135 65.13 -15.79 -17.92
CA PHE A 135 66.49 -15.64 -18.43
C PHE A 135 66.55 -14.62 -19.57
N LYS A 136 65.67 -14.72 -20.57
CA LYS A 136 65.64 -13.82 -21.72
C LYS A 136 65.45 -12.35 -21.35
N ASN A 137 64.63 -12.05 -20.34
CA ASN A 137 64.45 -10.69 -19.85
C ASN A 137 65.65 -10.22 -19.01
N ALA A 138 66.19 -11.09 -18.13
CA ALA A 138 67.34 -10.73 -17.30
C ALA A 138 68.61 -10.48 -18.11
N ILE A 139 68.90 -11.30 -19.12
CA ILE A 139 70.08 -11.11 -19.97
C ILE A 139 70.00 -9.84 -20.85
N GLN A 140 68.81 -9.26 -21.01
CA GLN A 140 68.61 -7.94 -21.63
C GLN A 140 68.79 -6.77 -20.65
N GLY A 141 69.22 -7.04 -19.41
CA GLY A 141 69.48 -6.02 -18.41
C GLY A 141 68.30 -5.68 -17.50
N LYS A 142 67.20 -6.45 -17.55
CA LYS A 142 65.96 -6.14 -16.80
C LYS A 142 65.76 -7.08 -15.61
N THR A 143 65.45 -6.54 -14.43
CA THR A 143 64.88 -7.39 -13.37
C THR A 143 63.48 -7.81 -13.78
N PHE A 144 63.22 -9.11 -13.75
CA PHE A 144 61.98 -9.69 -14.27
C PHE A 144 61.41 -10.74 -13.33
N ALA A 145 60.09 -10.71 -13.14
CA ALA A 145 59.33 -11.72 -12.45
C ALA A 145 58.41 -12.45 -13.44
N THR A 146 58.40 -13.79 -13.40
CA THR A 146 57.44 -14.57 -14.19
C THR A 146 56.05 -14.46 -13.57
N SER A 147 55.02 -14.79 -14.36
CA SER A 147 53.74 -15.22 -13.76
C SER A 147 53.93 -16.53 -12.98
N VAL A 148 52.88 -16.96 -12.27
CA VAL A 148 52.88 -18.24 -11.57
C VAL A 148 52.85 -19.37 -12.60
N ILE A 149 53.81 -20.28 -12.50
CA ILE A 149 53.98 -21.41 -13.39
C ILE A 149 54.17 -22.71 -12.60
N PRO A 150 53.75 -23.86 -13.16
CA PRO A 150 53.97 -25.15 -12.53
C PRO A 150 55.47 -25.48 -12.54
N SER A 151 56.00 -25.91 -11.38
CA SER A 151 57.41 -26.31 -11.29
C SER A 151 57.69 -27.54 -12.15
N LYS A 152 58.71 -27.45 -13.00
CA LYS A 152 59.21 -28.59 -13.81
C LYS A 152 60.10 -29.56 -13.01
N VAL A 153 60.50 -29.17 -11.80
CA VAL A 153 61.29 -30.01 -10.88
C VAL A 153 60.44 -30.38 -9.67
N PRO A 154 60.62 -31.57 -9.08
CA PRO A 154 59.89 -31.97 -7.88
C PRO A 154 60.31 -31.10 -6.68
N LEU A 155 59.35 -30.45 -6.04
CA LEU A 155 59.56 -29.61 -4.86
C LEU A 155 58.71 -30.10 -3.70
N ILE A 156 59.14 -29.83 -2.47
CA ILE A 156 58.34 -30.14 -1.27
C ILE A 156 57.13 -29.19 -1.21
N ASN A 157 55.93 -29.77 -1.22
CA ASN A 157 54.66 -29.06 -1.13
C ASN A 157 54.23 -28.78 0.32
N GLU A 158 53.04 -28.23 0.51
CA GLU A 158 52.42 -27.91 1.80
C GLU A 158 52.09 -29.14 2.68
N PHE A 159 52.18 -30.36 2.13
CA PHE A 159 51.95 -31.62 2.82
C PHE A 159 53.26 -32.39 3.09
N GLU A 160 54.42 -31.73 2.94
CA GLU A 160 55.76 -32.33 3.08
C GLU A 160 56.08 -33.42 2.03
N GLU A 161 55.35 -33.43 0.91
CA GLU A 161 55.52 -34.40 -0.18
C GLU A 161 56.24 -33.77 -1.37
N LYS A 162 57.06 -34.56 -2.08
CA LYS A 162 57.69 -34.11 -3.33
C LYS A 162 56.68 -34.13 -4.48
N GLU A 163 56.45 -32.96 -5.05
CA GLU A 163 55.47 -32.76 -6.11
C GLU A 163 56.06 -32.06 -7.33
N VAL A 164 55.79 -32.62 -8.51
CA VAL A 164 56.02 -31.95 -9.79
C VAL A 164 54.76 -31.15 -10.15
N GLY A 165 54.96 -29.92 -10.63
CA GLY A 165 53.85 -29.04 -10.98
C GLY A 165 53.42 -28.10 -9.86
N LEU A 166 54.12 -28.09 -8.72
CA LEU A 166 53.86 -27.14 -7.63
C LEU A 166 53.91 -25.69 -8.17
N PRO A 167 52.88 -24.87 -7.93
CA PRO A 167 52.85 -23.49 -8.41
C PRO A 167 53.98 -22.66 -7.80
N THR A 168 54.83 -22.11 -8.65
CA THR A 168 55.98 -21.29 -8.27
C THR A 168 56.16 -20.13 -9.24
N MET A 169 56.99 -19.17 -8.89
CA MET A 169 57.39 -18.10 -9.79
C MET A 169 58.90 -17.89 -9.70
N PHE A 170 59.49 -17.28 -10.73
CA PHE A 170 60.89 -16.91 -10.72
C PHE A 170 61.06 -15.41 -10.75
N ILE A 171 62.03 -14.92 -10.00
CA ILE A 171 62.47 -13.54 -10.05
C ILE A 171 63.95 -13.56 -10.39
N SER A 172 64.32 -12.84 -11.44
CA SER A 172 65.65 -12.88 -12.03
C SER A 172 66.17 -11.48 -12.30
N THR A 173 67.48 -11.31 -12.20
CA THR A 173 68.15 -10.05 -12.54
C THR A 173 69.53 -10.35 -13.13
N PRO A 174 70.04 -9.51 -14.05
CA PRO A 174 71.39 -9.66 -14.59
C PRO A 174 72.45 -9.59 -13.49
N LEU A 175 73.45 -10.45 -13.59
CA LEU A 175 74.73 -10.29 -12.89
C LEU A 175 75.68 -9.53 -13.79
N LYS A 176 76.20 -8.43 -13.29
CA LYS A 176 77.14 -7.57 -14.01
C LYS A 176 78.52 -7.64 -13.37
N ASP A 177 79.57 -7.58 -14.18
CA ASP A 177 80.93 -7.41 -13.70
C ASP A 177 81.26 -5.94 -13.40
N LYS A 178 82.53 -5.66 -13.12
CA LYS A 178 83.02 -4.31 -12.80
C LYS A 178 82.94 -3.35 -13.99
N ASP A 179 82.85 -3.88 -15.22
CA ASP A 179 82.78 -3.11 -16.46
C ASP A 179 81.32 -2.95 -16.93
N ASP A 180 80.34 -3.20 -16.04
CA ASP A 180 78.89 -3.22 -16.31
C ASP A 180 78.47 -4.25 -17.38
N THR A 181 79.32 -5.23 -17.69
CA THR A 181 79.03 -6.28 -18.67
C THR A 181 78.23 -7.39 -18.01
N ILE A 182 77.14 -7.83 -18.66
CA ILE A 182 76.31 -8.93 -18.16
C ILE A 182 77.06 -10.26 -18.32
N VAL A 183 77.50 -10.82 -17.20
CA VAL A 183 78.26 -12.08 -17.14
C VAL A 183 77.37 -13.29 -16.85
N GLY A 184 76.16 -13.07 -16.35
CA GLY A 184 75.22 -14.13 -16.00
C GLY A 184 73.89 -13.61 -15.51
N VAL A 185 73.09 -14.50 -14.94
CA VAL A 185 71.79 -14.18 -14.34
C VAL A 185 71.66 -14.89 -13.00
N VAL A 186 71.27 -14.15 -11.96
CA VAL A 186 70.85 -14.72 -10.68
C VAL A 186 69.34 -14.80 -10.64
N THR A 187 68.82 -15.93 -10.15
CA THR A 187 67.39 -16.22 -10.12
C THR A 187 66.99 -16.81 -8.76
N LEU A 188 65.89 -16.31 -8.23
CA LEU A 188 65.20 -16.84 -7.05
C LEU A 188 63.92 -17.54 -7.48
N ARG A 189 63.65 -18.71 -6.91
CA ARG A 189 62.35 -19.37 -6.99
C ARG A 189 61.52 -19.02 -5.77
N VAL A 190 60.36 -18.43 -6.01
CA VAL A 190 59.42 -18.03 -4.98
C VAL A 190 58.22 -18.98 -4.97
N HIS A 191 57.77 -19.34 -3.77
CA HIS A 191 56.52 -20.07 -3.59
C HIS A 191 55.36 -19.08 -3.47
N VAL A 192 54.20 -19.45 -4.00
CA VAL A 192 53.02 -18.56 -4.04
C VAL A 192 52.13 -18.66 -2.81
N GLY A 193 52.51 -19.47 -1.81
CA GLY A 193 51.78 -19.59 -0.55
C GLY A 193 51.64 -18.25 0.19
N ILE A 194 52.70 -17.43 0.17
CA ILE A 194 52.65 -16.08 0.78
C ILE A 194 51.61 -15.19 0.09
N LEU A 195 51.55 -15.20 -1.25
CA LEU A 195 50.53 -14.46 -2.00
C LEU A 195 49.12 -14.90 -1.61
N SER A 196 48.92 -16.20 -1.40
CA SER A 196 47.63 -16.74 -0.96
C SER A 196 47.26 -16.25 0.43
N ASN A 197 48.22 -16.18 1.35
CA ASN A 197 48.01 -15.61 2.68
C ASN A 197 47.72 -14.11 2.64
N LEU A 198 48.38 -13.35 1.75
CA LEU A 198 48.10 -11.92 1.56
C LEU A 198 46.66 -11.71 1.10
N MET A 199 46.22 -12.45 0.07
CA MET A 199 44.83 -12.39 -0.41
C MET A 199 43.80 -12.77 0.66
N GLN A 200 44.13 -13.70 1.55
CA GLN A 200 43.24 -14.14 2.63
C GLN A 200 43.39 -13.32 3.94
N SER A 201 44.29 -12.34 3.98
CA SER A 201 44.58 -11.56 5.19
C SER A 201 43.41 -10.67 5.65
N TYR A 202 42.64 -10.16 4.69
CA TYR A 202 41.39 -9.43 4.94
C TYR A 202 40.20 -10.34 4.68
N LYS A 203 39.54 -10.77 5.75
CA LYS A 203 38.25 -11.47 5.68
C LYS A 203 37.15 -10.47 5.95
N PHE A 204 36.19 -10.41 5.04
CA PHE A 204 35.00 -9.59 5.16
C PHE A 204 33.80 -10.48 4.87
N GLY A 205 32.90 -10.58 5.84
CA GLY A 205 31.81 -11.55 5.75
C GLY A 205 32.24 -13.02 5.75
N ASP A 206 31.26 -13.87 5.54
CA ASP A 206 31.39 -15.33 5.47
C ASP A 206 31.75 -15.79 4.05
N THR A 207 31.22 -15.11 3.03
CA THR A 207 31.39 -15.40 1.60
C THR A 207 32.41 -14.52 0.90
N GLY A 208 32.84 -13.42 1.51
CA GLY A 208 33.79 -12.49 0.88
C GLY A 208 35.16 -13.11 0.63
N GLU A 209 35.71 -12.87 -0.55
CA GLU A 209 36.99 -13.39 -1.00
C GLU A 209 37.76 -12.36 -1.83
N THR A 210 39.09 -12.47 -1.81
CA THR A 210 39.96 -11.83 -2.79
C THR A 210 40.93 -12.86 -3.34
N TYR A 211 41.21 -12.81 -4.63
CA TYR A 211 42.15 -13.72 -5.29
C TYR A 211 42.85 -13.05 -6.47
N LEU A 212 43.97 -13.65 -6.87
CA LEU A 212 44.72 -13.26 -8.05
C LEU A 212 44.34 -14.10 -9.28
N VAL A 213 44.35 -13.48 -10.45
CA VAL A 213 44.10 -14.13 -11.75
C VAL A 213 45.18 -13.76 -12.76
N ASN A 214 45.61 -14.70 -13.61
CA ASN A 214 46.50 -14.37 -14.74
C ASN A 214 45.71 -13.95 -15.98
N LYS A 215 46.44 -13.48 -17.00
CA LYS A 215 45.89 -13.08 -18.30
C LYS A 215 45.05 -14.16 -19.00
N GLU A 216 45.33 -15.44 -18.73
CA GLU A 216 44.61 -16.58 -19.30
C GLU A 216 43.31 -16.93 -18.53
N GLY A 217 43.05 -16.26 -17.40
CA GLY A 217 41.87 -16.46 -16.56
C GLY A 217 42.00 -17.58 -15.52
N PHE A 218 43.21 -18.03 -15.20
CA PHE A 218 43.47 -18.98 -14.13
C PHE A 218 43.79 -18.29 -12.81
N MET A 219 43.28 -18.87 -11.73
CA MET A 219 43.56 -18.39 -10.38
C MET A 219 45.04 -18.62 -10.01
N LEU A 220 45.68 -17.62 -9.40
CA LEU A 220 47.11 -17.63 -9.04
C LEU A 220 47.36 -17.80 -7.54
N THR A 221 46.30 -17.79 -6.73
CA THR A 221 46.33 -17.96 -5.28
C THR A 221 45.33 -19.02 -4.85
N GLU A 222 45.51 -19.59 -3.66
CA GLU A 222 44.50 -20.49 -3.11
C GLU A 222 43.23 -19.75 -2.73
N SER A 223 42.10 -20.27 -3.23
CA SER A 223 40.79 -19.86 -2.75
C SER A 223 40.59 -20.30 -1.31
N ARG A 224 39.94 -19.47 -0.50
CA ARG A 224 39.49 -19.88 0.85
C ARG A 224 38.44 -21.00 0.78
N PHE A 225 37.84 -21.22 -0.38
CA PHE A 225 36.85 -22.25 -0.67
C PHE A 225 37.44 -23.50 -1.35
N THR A 226 38.78 -23.62 -1.49
CA THR A 226 39.44 -24.81 -2.10
C THR A 226 38.90 -26.14 -1.55
N LYS A 227 38.65 -26.26 -0.24
CA LYS A 227 38.09 -27.49 0.35
C LYS A 227 36.70 -27.85 -0.19
N GLN A 228 35.86 -26.86 -0.45
CA GLN A 228 34.53 -27.05 -1.02
C GLN A 228 34.64 -27.37 -2.51
N LEU A 229 35.47 -26.63 -3.24
CA LEU A 229 35.75 -26.85 -4.66
C LEU A 229 36.26 -28.28 -4.95
N LYS A 230 37.09 -28.83 -4.06
CA LYS A 230 37.52 -30.24 -4.11
C LYS A 230 36.36 -31.22 -3.98
N LYS A 231 35.46 -31.00 -3.02
CA LYS A 231 34.31 -31.89 -2.76
C LYS A 231 33.36 -31.97 -3.96
N ILE A 232 33.18 -30.85 -4.67
CA ILE A 232 32.34 -30.79 -5.87
C ILE A 232 33.10 -31.14 -7.17
N GLY A 233 34.36 -31.58 -7.06
CA GLY A 233 35.17 -32.04 -8.19
C GLY A 233 35.61 -30.94 -9.17
N ARG A 234 35.56 -29.66 -8.77
CA ARG A 234 36.00 -28.53 -9.61
C ARG A 234 37.51 -28.39 -9.66
N VAL A 235 38.19 -28.77 -8.58
CA VAL A 235 39.65 -28.84 -8.49
C VAL A 235 40.05 -30.20 -7.91
N LYS A 236 41.24 -30.68 -8.25
CA LYS A 236 41.78 -31.95 -7.76
C LYS A 236 42.58 -31.72 -6.48
N THR A 237 43.61 -30.88 -6.57
CA THR A 237 44.57 -30.70 -5.48
C THR A 237 44.55 -29.29 -4.92
N ARG A 238 44.35 -28.27 -5.75
CA ARG A 238 44.43 -26.88 -5.30
C ARG A 238 43.69 -25.96 -6.25
N SER A 239 43.39 -24.72 -5.84
CA SER A 239 42.75 -23.77 -6.76
C SER A 239 43.76 -23.07 -7.66
N THR A 240 44.98 -22.87 -7.16
CA THR A 240 46.07 -22.23 -7.90
C THR A 240 46.43 -23.03 -9.15
N LEU A 241 46.34 -22.39 -10.32
CA LEU A 241 46.58 -22.94 -11.66
C LEU A 241 45.66 -24.10 -12.12
N GLU A 242 44.85 -24.70 -11.25
CA GLU A 242 43.82 -25.67 -11.67
C GLU A 242 42.48 -25.01 -11.96
N MET A 243 42.15 -23.93 -11.24
CA MET A 243 40.86 -23.27 -11.36
C MET A 243 40.90 -22.20 -12.46
N LYS A 244 40.14 -22.44 -13.54
CA LYS A 244 39.84 -21.41 -14.53
C LYS A 244 38.56 -20.68 -14.12
N LEU A 245 38.62 -19.35 -14.08
CA LEU A 245 37.58 -18.49 -13.53
C LEU A 245 36.50 -18.22 -14.58
N THR A 246 35.75 -19.27 -14.89
CA THR A 246 34.62 -19.24 -15.80
C THR A 246 33.33 -19.39 -15.03
N ASP A 247 32.32 -18.62 -15.44
CA ASP A 247 30.94 -18.83 -15.02
C ASP A 247 30.48 -20.23 -15.46
N PRO A 248 30.08 -21.11 -14.52
CA PRO A 248 29.64 -22.47 -14.82
C PRO A 248 28.46 -22.57 -15.81
N GLU A 249 27.58 -21.57 -15.83
CA GLU A 249 26.39 -21.60 -16.67
C GLU A 249 26.71 -21.25 -18.12
N THR A 250 27.60 -20.28 -18.32
CA THR A 250 27.94 -19.76 -19.66
C THR A 250 29.23 -20.34 -20.23
N GLY A 251 30.09 -20.91 -19.39
CA GLY A 251 31.42 -21.40 -19.76
C GLY A 251 32.42 -20.30 -20.15
N LYS A 252 32.02 -19.03 -20.05
CA LYS A 252 32.87 -17.86 -20.35
C LYS A 252 33.56 -17.38 -19.09
N LEU A 253 34.65 -16.62 -19.25
CA LEU A 253 35.26 -15.91 -18.11
C LEU A 253 34.19 -15.07 -17.39
N THR A 254 34.23 -15.09 -16.06
CA THR A 254 33.32 -14.29 -15.23
C THR A 254 33.43 -12.81 -15.61
N ALA A 255 32.38 -12.03 -15.35
CA ALA A 255 32.31 -10.65 -15.85
C ALA A 255 33.48 -9.78 -15.35
N GLY A 256 33.82 -9.89 -14.06
CA GLY A 256 34.97 -9.19 -13.48
C GLY A 256 36.30 -9.66 -14.07
N VAL A 257 36.53 -10.98 -14.16
CA VAL A 257 37.77 -11.51 -14.73
C VAL A 257 37.96 -11.11 -16.18
N ARG A 258 36.90 -11.15 -17.00
CA ARG A 258 36.95 -10.77 -18.42
C ARG A 258 37.37 -9.32 -18.62
N GLN A 259 36.83 -8.40 -17.82
CA GLN A 259 37.21 -6.97 -17.89
C GLN A 259 38.62 -6.76 -17.34
N CYS A 260 38.93 -7.38 -16.20
CA CYS A 260 40.25 -7.29 -15.58
C CYS A 260 41.38 -7.77 -16.51
N VAL A 261 41.24 -8.93 -17.15
CA VAL A 261 42.27 -9.43 -18.10
C VAL A 261 42.36 -8.63 -19.40
N ALA A 262 41.34 -7.82 -19.72
CA ALA A 262 41.39 -6.85 -20.81
C ALA A 262 42.21 -5.59 -20.42
N GLY A 263 42.61 -5.47 -19.15
CA GLY A 263 43.38 -4.35 -18.62
C GLY A 263 42.50 -3.23 -18.04
N GLU A 264 41.22 -3.51 -17.79
CA GLU A 264 40.27 -2.55 -17.25
C GLU A 264 40.07 -2.78 -15.75
N ASP A 265 40.16 -1.70 -14.97
CA ASP A 265 39.72 -1.67 -13.57
C ASP A 265 38.22 -1.39 -13.52
N GLY A 266 37.53 -1.87 -12.49
CA GLY A 266 36.10 -1.61 -12.37
C GLY A 266 35.40 -2.38 -11.27
N SER A 267 34.08 -2.23 -11.24
CA SER A 267 33.22 -2.85 -10.24
C SER A 267 31.83 -3.14 -10.80
N ASP A 268 31.12 -4.10 -10.21
CA ASP A 268 29.73 -4.45 -10.57
C ASP A 268 28.88 -4.67 -9.32
N ALA A 269 28.06 -3.66 -9.02
CA ALA A 269 27.11 -3.64 -7.92
C ALA A 269 25.75 -4.30 -8.24
N LYS A 270 25.45 -4.50 -9.54
CA LYS A 270 24.25 -5.23 -9.98
C LYS A 270 24.44 -6.73 -9.77
N GLY A 271 25.68 -7.17 -9.92
CA GLY A 271 26.16 -8.50 -9.64
C GLY A 271 26.24 -9.40 -10.87
N TYR A 272 27.16 -10.35 -10.82
CA TYR A 272 27.44 -11.33 -11.86
C TYR A 272 27.70 -12.71 -11.24
N ASN A 273 27.62 -13.78 -12.03
CA ASN A 273 27.94 -15.11 -11.52
C ASN A 273 29.45 -15.31 -11.41
N ASP A 274 29.92 -15.73 -10.24
CA ASP A 274 31.29 -16.11 -9.98
C ASP A 274 31.65 -17.48 -10.59
N TYR A 275 32.85 -17.96 -10.30
CA TYR A 275 33.33 -19.26 -10.74
C TYR A 275 32.60 -20.45 -10.08
N GLY A 276 31.91 -20.20 -8.97
CA GLY A 276 31.03 -21.14 -8.26
C GLY A 276 29.60 -21.17 -8.81
N GLY A 277 29.21 -20.20 -9.64
CA GLY A 277 27.83 -20.01 -10.11
C GLY A 277 26.95 -19.25 -9.13
N VAL A 278 27.54 -18.58 -8.15
CA VAL A 278 26.86 -17.73 -7.17
C VAL A 278 26.87 -16.29 -7.69
N THR A 279 25.75 -15.59 -7.55
CA THR A 279 25.68 -14.17 -7.91
C THR A 279 26.42 -13.34 -6.86
N VAL A 280 27.51 -12.71 -7.27
CA VAL A 280 28.38 -11.91 -6.42
C VAL A 280 28.38 -10.44 -6.83
N LEU A 281 28.69 -9.56 -5.88
CA LEU A 281 29.15 -8.21 -6.15
C LEU A 281 30.68 -8.26 -6.19
N GLY A 282 31.30 -7.54 -7.12
CA GLY A 282 32.74 -7.65 -7.32
C GLY A 282 33.40 -6.34 -7.73
N VAL A 283 34.67 -6.21 -7.34
CA VAL A 283 35.61 -5.17 -7.74
C VAL A 283 36.85 -5.85 -8.29
N TRP A 284 37.43 -5.27 -9.33
CA TRP A 284 38.65 -5.79 -9.92
C TRP A 284 39.63 -4.69 -10.28
N GLN A 285 40.91 -5.02 -10.16
CA GLN A 285 42.01 -4.13 -10.50
C GLN A 285 43.10 -4.91 -11.25
N TRP A 286 43.55 -4.37 -12.38
CA TRP A 286 44.60 -4.94 -13.19
C TRP A 286 45.97 -4.39 -12.80
N LEU A 287 46.93 -5.28 -12.61
CA LEU A 287 48.34 -5.00 -12.34
C LEU A 287 49.15 -5.29 -13.62
N PRO A 288 49.34 -4.28 -14.50
CA PRO A 288 49.95 -4.49 -15.81
C PRO A 288 51.41 -4.93 -15.74
N GLU A 289 52.14 -4.55 -14.69
CA GLU A 289 53.54 -4.93 -14.47
C GLU A 289 53.73 -6.45 -14.37
N TYR A 290 52.73 -7.15 -13.83
CA TYR A 290 52.80 -8.59 -13.53
C TYR A 290 51.84 -9.43 -14.40
N ASN A 291 50.98 -8.77 -15.19
CA ASN A 291 49.85 -9.38 -15.89
C ASN A 291 48.90 -10.13 -14.95
N TRP A 292 48.64 -9.54 -13.78
CA TRP A 292 47.77 -10.11 -12.75
C TRP A 292 46.55 -9.23 -12.56
N GLY A 293 45.39 -9.85 -12.38
CA GLY A 293 44.20 -9.20 -11.87
C GLY A 293 44.01 -9.51 -10.39
N VAL A 294 43.61 -8.52 -9.61
CA VAL A 294 43.10 -8.69 -8.25
C VAL A 294 41.58 -8.62 -8.34
N ILE A 295 40.89 -9.67 -7.92
CA ILE A 295 39.43 -9.72 -7.88
C ILE A 295 39.00 -9.84 -6.43
N THR A 296 38.09 -8.96 -6.00
CA THR A 296 37.50 -8.94 -4.66
C THR A 296 35.99 -9.05 -4.82
N GLU A 297 35.38 -10.07 -4.22
CA GLU A 297 33.95 -10.34 -4.40
C GLU A 297 33.26 -10.85 -3.12
N ILE A 298 31.94 -10.69 -3.06
CA ILE A 298 31.07 -11.14 -1.96
C ILE A 298 29.72 -11.64 -2.53
N ASP A 299 29.12 -12.66 -1.92
CA ASP A 299 27.78 -13.11 -2.30
C ASP A 299 26.77 -11.98 -2.12
N LYS A 300 25.99 -11.72 -3.18
CA LYS A 300 24.95 -10.70 -3.19
C LYS A 300 23.91 -10.92 -2.09
N ASN A 301 23.62 -12.17 -1.75
CA ASN A 301 22.66 -12.50 -0.69
C ASN A 301 23.20 -12.18 0.70
N GLU A 302 24.50 -12.33 0.93
CA GLU A 302 25.12 -11.92 2.19
C GLU A 302 25.19 -10.40 2.27
N ALA A 303 25.70 -9.76 1.22
CA ALA A 303 25.81 -8.31 1.07
C ALA A 303 24.47 -7.62 1.42
N TYR A 304 23.36 -8.07 0.83
CA TYR A 304 22.04 -7.48 1.06
C TYR A 304 21.19 -8.23 2.10
N GLY A 305 21.72 -9.27 2.76
CA GLY A 305 20.96 -10.13 3.66
C GLY A 305 20.31 -9.36 4.80
N ALA A 306 21.02 -8.39 5.37
CA ALA A 306 20.50 -7.48 6.40
C ALA A 306 19.31 -6.65 5.89
N ALA A 307 19.38 -6.12 4.66
CA ALA A 307 18.31 -5.34 4.06
C ALA A 307 17.08 -6.19 3.72
N TYR A 308 17.28 -7.43 3.23
CA TYR A 308 16.17 -8.36 2.99
C TYR A 308 15.47 -8.78 4.28
N ASN A 309 16.23 -9.04 5.35
CA ASN A 309 15.66 -9.33 6.66
C ASN A 309 14.88 -8.13 7.21
N LEU A 310 15.41 -6.91 7.07
CA LEU A 310 14.70 -5.69 7.46
C LEU A 310 13.39 -5.53 6.69
N LYS A 311 13.40 -5.74 5.37
CA LYS A 311 12.17 -5.72 4.54
C LYS A 311 11.15 -6.74 5.04
N ASN A 312 11.58 -7.97 5.33
CA ASN A 312 10.68 -9.02 5.83
C ASN A 312 10.10 -8.66 7.21
N ILE A 313 10.91 -8.09 8.11
CA ILE A 313 10.45 -7.60 9.41
C ILE A 313 9.42 -6.47 9.24
N VAL A 314 9.68 -5.51 8.35
CA VAL A 314 8.76 -4.39 8.08
C VAL A 314 7.44 -4.90 7.48
N ILE A 315 7.49 -5.84 6.54
CA ILE A 315 6.28 -6.47 5.97
C ILE A 315 5.51 -7.28 7.03
N ALA A 316 6.21 -8.02 7.88
CA ALA A 316 5.59 -8.76 8.97
C ALA A 316 4.88 -7.82 9.96
N LEU A 317 5.54 -6.73 10.38
CA LEU A 317 4.96 -5.69 11.23
C LEU A 317 3.73 -5.05 10.57
N LEU A 318 3.83 -4.73 9.28
CA LEU A 318 2.73 -4.24 8.45
C LEU A 318 1.52 -5.17 8.49
N LEU A 319 1.73 -6.47 8.26
CA LEU A 319 0.67 -7.47 8.29
C LEU A 319 0.09 -7.66 9.70
N SER A 320 0.95 -7.65 10.73
CA SER A 320 0.53 -7.73 12.13
C SER A 320 -0.31 -6.52 12.57
N ILE A 321 -0.06 -5.33 12.01
CA ILE A 321 -0.82 -4.12 12.31
C ILE A 321 -2.08 -4.02 11.42
N ALA A 322 -2.04 -4.53 10.19
CA ALA A 322 -3.17 -4.51 9.26
C ALA A 322 -4.39 -5.29 9.76
N PHE A 323 -4.19 -6.46 10.39
CA PHE A 323 -5.32 -7.26 10.90
C PHE A 323 -6.11 -6.55 12.01
N PRO A 324 -5.49 -6.03 13.10
CA PRO A 324 -6.17 -5.20 14.10
C PRO A 324 -6.88 -3.99 13.49
N ILE A 325 -6.24 -3.31 12.53
CA ILE A 325 -6.84 -2.15 11.86
C ILE A 325 -8.09 -2.54 11.09
N LEU A 326 -8.04 -3.63 10.31
CA LEU A 326 -9.20 -4.15 9.59
C LEU A 326 -10.33 -4.53 10.55
N LEU A 327 -10.00 -5.17 11.67
CA LEU A 327 -10.97 -5.52 12.70
C LEU A 327 -11.60 -4.27 13.32
N VAL A 328 -10.80 -3.28 13.72
CA VAL A 328 -11.29 -2.01 14.27
C VAL A 328 -12.12 -1.24 13.25
N ALA A 329 -11.66 -1.13 12.00
CA ALA A 329 -12.40 -0.49 10.92
C ALA A 329 -13.75 -1.18 10.67
N TYR A 330 -13.79 -2.52 10.72
CA TYR A 330 -15.03 -3.29 10.60
C TYR A 330 -15.97 -3.04 11.80
N LEU A 331 -15.45 -3.07 13.03
CA LEU A 331 -16.22 -2.80 14.24
C LEU A 331 -16.80 -1.38 14.25
N VAL A 332 -15.97 -0.37 13.96
CA VAL A 332 -16.36 1.04 13.84
C VAL A 332 -17.37 1.22 12.70
N GLY A 333 -17.07 0.71 11.51
CA GLY A 333 -17.95 0.80 10.36
C GLY A 333 -19.33 0.19 10.62
N ARG A 334 -19.38 -0.97 11.29
CA ARG A 334 -20.64 -1.60 11.72
C ARG A 334 -21.37 -0.79 12.79
N ARG A 335 -20.64 -0.28 13.78
CA ARG A 335 -21.17 0.48 14.91
C ARG A 335 -21.85 1.78 14.48
N PHE A 336 -21.27 2.51 13.53
CA PHE A 336 -21.84 3.78 13.04
C PHE A 336 -22.88 3.60 11.93
N SER A 337 -22.67 2.66 10.99
CA SER A 337 -23.54 2.57 9.82
C SER A 337 -24.88 1.92 10.10
N ARG A 338 -24.94 0.98 11.06
CA ARG A 338 -26.17 0.23 11.34
C ARG A 338 -27.30 1.13 11.87
N PRO A 339 -27.09 1.98 12.90
CA PRO A 339 -28.11 2.92 13.37
C PRO A 339 -28.64 3.85 12.27
N ILE A 340 -27.75 4.36 11.42
CA ILE A 340 -28.11 5.27 10.32
C ILE A 340 -28.99 4.55 9.29
N LEU A 341 -28.67 3.30 8.97
CA LEU A 341 -29.48 2.49 8.06
C LEU A 341 -30.85 2.16 8.65
N GLU A 342 -30.93 1.80 9.94
CA GLU A 342 -32.18 1.55 10.65
C GLU A 342 -33.07 2.81 10.68
N LEU A 343 -32.49 3.97 11.02
CA LEU A 343 -33.16 5.27 10.95
C LEU A 343 -33.70 5.58 9.55
N THR A 344 -32.88 5.33 8.51
CA THR A 344 -33.27 5.56 7.12
C THR A 344 -34.45 4.67 6.71
N GLU A 345 -34.45 3.41 7.14
CA GLU A 345 -35.53 2.46 6.83
C GLU A 345 -36.84 2.84 7.52
N ILE A 346 -36.79 3.21 8.80
CA ILE A 346 -37.96 3.66 9.56
C ILE A 346 -38.51 4.96 8.95
N THR A 347 -37.64 5.89 8.58
CA THR A 347 -38.03 7.14 7.90
C THR A 347 -38.76 6.87 6.59
N LYS A 348 -38.31 5.88 5.80
CA LYS A 348 -39.03 5.47 4.57
C LYS A 348 -40.42 4.90 4.86
N LYS A 349 -40.57 4.09 5.90
CA LYS A 349 -41.88 3.54 6.31
C LYS A 349 -42.85 4.62 6.80
N MET A 350 -42.34 5.60 7.53
CA MET A 350 -43.13 6.77 7.94
C MET A 350 -43.56 7.62 6.74
N ALA A 351 -42.67 7.84 5.77
CA ALA A 351 -43.01 8.54 4.54
C ALA A 351 -44.11 7.82 3.72
N SER A 352 -44.24 6.50 3.88
CA SER A 352 -45.34 5.71 3.28
C SER A 352 -46.64 5.70 4.10
N GLY A 353 -46.71 6.43 5.22
CA GLY A 353 -47.93 6.60 6.02
C GLY A 353 -48.00 5.75 7.31
N ASP A 354 -47.01 4.89 7.58
CA ASP A 354 -46.96 4.14 8.84
C ASP A 354 -46.20 4.94 9.92
N LEU A 355 -46.96 5.73 10.68
CA LEU A 355 -46.45 6.51 11.82
C LEU A 355 -46.36 5.73 13.13
N THR A 356 -46.55 4.40 13.13
CA THR A 356 -46.43 3.58 14.36
C THR A 356 -45.00 3.10 14.60
N GLN A 357 -44.16 3.13 13.56
CA GLN A 357 -42.77 2.69 13.65
C GLN A 357 -41.95 3.62 14.54
N ARG A 358 -41.10 3.03 15.39
CA ARG A 358 -40.19 3.76 16.29
C ARG A 358 -38.80 3.17 16.21
N VAL A 359 -37.80 4.01 16.42
CA VAL A 359 -36.41 3.59 16.56
C VAL A 359 -36.22 3.06 17.98
N ASP A 360 -35.78 1.82 18.13
CA ASP A 360 -35.48 1.26 19.44
C ASP A 360 -34.13 1.78 19.96
N VAL A 361 -34.17 2.91 20.65
CA VAL A 361 -32.99 3.58 21.23
C VAL A 361 -32.25 2.67 22.22
N LYS A 362 -32.92 1.70 22.86
CA LYS A 362 -32.30 0.77 23.82
C LYS A 362 -31.49 -0.32 23.15
N ARG A 363 -31.71 -0.57 21.86
CA ARG A 363 -30.91 -1.49 21.03
C ARG A 363 -29.63 -0.87 20.48
N LEU A 364 -29.47 0.45 20.58
CA LEU A 364 -28.20 1.11 20.26
C LEU A 364 -27.15 0.76 21.31
N ASP A 365 -25.88 0.65 20.91
CA ASP A 365 -24.79 0.42 21.87
C ASP A 365 -24.79 1.53 22.93
N LYS A 366 -24.60 1.19 24.21
CA LYS A 366 -24.67 2.15 25.34
C LYS A 366 -23.95 3.49 25.13
N PRO A 367 -22.76 3.56 24.49
CA PRO A 367 -22.12 4.84 24.23
C PRO A 367 -22.84 5.66 23.15
N LEU A 368 -23.43 5.01 22.14
CA LEU A 368 -24.22 5.67 21.07
C LEU A 368 -25.52 6.29 21.62
N ILE A 369 -26.05 5.79 22.73
CA ILE A 369 -27.24 6.39 23.37
C ILE A 369 -26.95 7.82 23.84
N LYS A 370 -25.68 8.14 24.14
CA LYS A 370 -25.26 9.44 24.68
C LYS A 370 -24.59 10.36 23.65
N ASP A 371 -24.45 9.92 22.41
CA ASP A 371 -23.84 10.71 21.33
C ASP A 371 -24.90 11.32 20.41
N GLU A 372 -24.45 11.98 19.34
CA GLU A 372 -25.30 12.63 18.35
C GLU A 372 -26.26 11.67 17.65
N ILE A 373 -25.92 10.38 17.51
CA ILE A 373 -26.81 9.37 16.92
C ILE A 373 -27.94 9.03 17.89
N GLY A 374 -27.64 8.90 19.18
CA GLY A 374 -28.66 8.71 20.21
C GLY A 374 -29.62 9.89 20.31
N VAL A 375 -29.09 11.12 20.25
CA VAL A 375 -29.90 12.36 20.21
C VAL A 375 -30.76 12.43 18.96
N LEU A 376 -30.22 12.04 17.80
CA LEU A 376 -30.98 12.00 16.56
C LEU A 376 -32.12 10.98 16.62
N ALA A 377 -31.86 9.78 17.15
CA ALA A 377 -32.87 8.72 17.29
C ALA A 377 -34.00 9.11 18.25
N SER A 378 -33.67 9.75 19.38
CA SER A 378 -34.69 10.23 20.33
C SER A 378 -35.53 11.36 19.74
N SER A 379 -34.88 12.35 19.11
CA SER A 379 -35.55 13.47 18.43
C SER A 379 -36.48 12.98 17.32
N PHE A 380 -36.05 11.95 16.57
CA PHE A 380 -36.85 11.29 15.55
C PHE A 380 -38.12 10.65 16.15
N ASN A 381 -38.00 9.92 17.26
CA ASN A 381 -39.15 9.33 17.93
C ASN A 381 -40.13 10.39 18.45
N THR A 382 -39.63 11.50 19.01
CA THR A 382 -40.47 12.64 19.43
C THR A 382 -41.23 13.25 18.25
N MET A 383 -40.58 13.39 17.10
CA MET A 383 -41.24 13.85 15.87
C MET A 383 -42.35 12.87 15.44
N ALA A 384 -42.06 11.56 15.42
CA ALA A 384 -43.03 10.53 15.04
C ALA A 384 -44.25 10.50 15.98
N GLU A 385 -44.04 10.66 17.29
CA GLU A 385 -45.10 10.74 18.29
C GLU A 385 -45.95 12.00 18.13
N THR A 386 -45.31 13.14 17.89
CA THR A 386 -46.02 14.42 17.67
C THR A 386 -46.89 14.34 16.41
N LEU A 387 -46.40 13.72 15.34
CA LEU A 387 -47.15 13.51 14.10
C LEU A 387 -48.34 12.55 14.28
N ASP A 388 -48.13 11.40 14.91
CA ASP A 388 -49.21 10.43 15.19
C ASP A 388 -50.32 11.06 16.06
N LYS A 389 -49.92 11.82 17.10
CA LYS A 389 -50.86 12.54 17.96
C LYS A 389 -51.68 13.56 17.18
N LYS A 390 -51.03 14.42 16.38
CA LYS A 390 -51.73 15.41 15.56
C LYS A 390 -52.69 14.79 14.55
N MET A 391 -52.32 13.67 13.93
CA MET A 391 -53.20 12.95 13.01
C MET A 391 -54.45 12.42 13.72
N LYS A 392 -54.28 11.84 14.93
CA LYS A 392 -55.41 11.37 15.75
C LYS A 392 -56.31 12.51 16.22
N GLU A 393 -55.73 13.60 16.75
CA GLU A 393 -56.49 14.79 17.16
C GLU A 393 -57.29 15.38 15.99
N THR A 394 -56.70 15.41 14.78
CA THR A 394 -57.40 15.87 13.58
C THR A 394 -58.57 14.94 13.24
N ALA A 395 -58.34 13.63 13.21
CA ALA A 395 -59.38 12.64 12.90
C ALA A 395 -60.53 12.65 13.93
N GLU A 396 -60.23 12.79 15.22
CA GLU A 396 -61.22 12.91 16.29
C GLU A 396 -62.03 14.22 16.16
N SER A 397 -61.36 15.33 15.81
CA SER A 397 -62.03 16.61 15.60
C SER A 397 -63.00 16.57 14.42
N GLU A 398 -62.62 15.90 13.32
CA GLU A 398 -63.48 15.71 12.15
C GLU A 398 -64.70 14.82 12.46
N SER A 399 -64.50 13.72 13.21
CA SER A 399 -65.58 12.83 13.62
C SER A 399 -66.59 13.53 14.53
N LYS A 400 -66.10 14.27 15.54
CA LYS A 400 -66.95 15.02 16.47
C LYS A 400 -67.73 16.14 15.79
N LEU A 401 -67.12 16.80 14.81
CA LEU A 401 -67.79 17.80 14.00
C LEU A 401 -68.95 17.16 13.21
N ARG A 402 -68.72 16.00 12.59
CA ARG A 402 -69.74 15.25 11.84
C ARG A 402 -70.93 14.84 12.72
N GLU A 403 -70.68 14.27 13.90
CA GLU A 403 -71.73 13.87 14.86
C GLU A 403 -72.60 15.06 15.32
N LEU A 404 -71.98 16.21 15.61
CA LEU A 404 -72.71 17.42 15.99
C LEU A 404 -73.65 17.88 14.87
N PHE A 405 -73.20 17.84 13.61
CA PHE A 405 -74.03 18.20 12.46
C PHE A 405 -75.23 17.28 12.27
N ASP A 406 -75.05 15.96 12.42
CA ASP A 406 -76.13 14.98 12.22
C ASP A 406 -77.17 14.99 13.35
N SER A 407 -76.79 15.38 14.57
CA SER A 407 -77.70 15.44 15.74
C SER A 407 -78.75 16.57 15.68
N LEU A 408 -78.58 17.55 14.79
CA LEU A 408 -79.48 18.69 14.68
C LEU A 408 -80.77 18.31 13.96
N LYS A 409 -81.91 18.26 14.68
CA LYS A 409 -83.28 18.13 14.12
C LYS A 409 -83.77 19.41 13.42
N ALA A 410 -82.87 20.12 12.75
CA ALA A 410 -83.17 21.30 11.96
C ALA A 410 -82.69 21.06 10.53
N GLY A 411 -83.52 21.43 9.56
CA GLY A 411 -83.13 21.37 8.17
C GLY A 411 -82.14 22.46 7.86
N ILE A 412 -80.89 22.11 7.57
CA ILE A 412 -79.85 23.03 7.11
C ILE A 412 -79.83 22.98 5.59
N TYR A 413 -79.75 24.15 4.97
CA TYR A 413 -79.78 24.26 3.52
C TYR A 413 -78.86 25.36 3.02
N GLN A 414 -78.46 25.19 1.77
CA GLN A 414 -77.83 26.19 0.93
C GLN A 414 -78.67 26.33 -0.33
N CYS A 415 -78.88 27.56 -0.79
CA CYS A 415 -79.58 27.81 -2.04
C CYS A 415 -79.01 29.00 -2.81
N GLU A 416 -79.33 29.05 -4.09
CA GLU A 416 -78.99 30.18 -4.95
C GLU A 416 -79.73 31.45 -4.49
N PRO A 417 -79.09 32.62 -4.59
CA PRO A 417 -79.73 33.89 -4.33
C PRO A 417 -80.76 34.21 -5.43
N GLY A 418 -81.79 34.97 -5.09
CA GLY A 418 -82.84 35.39 -6.03
C GLY A 418 -84.15 34.60 -5.93
N VAL A 419 -85.17 35.13 -6.61
CA VAL A 419 -86.58 34.68 -6.50
C VAL A 419 -86.77 33.27 -7.06
N GLU A 420 -86.04 32.95 -8.13
CA GLU A 420 -86.07 31.62 -8.79
C GLU A 420 -84.98 30.67 -8.28
N GLY A 421 -84.25 31.06 -7.22
CA GLY A 421 -83.11 30.31 -6.70
C GLY A 421 -83.49 28.89 -6.27
N ARG A 422 -82.57 27.96 -6.49
CA ARG A 422 -82.74 26.54 -6.19
C ARG A 422 -81.91 26.11 -4.99
N PHE A 423 -82.36 25.08 -4.27
CA PHE A 423 -81.51 24.43 -3.27
C PHE A 423 -80.27 23.83 -3.95
N THR A 424 -79.09 24.17 -3.47
CA THR A 424 -77.81 23.64 -3.97
C THR A 424 -77.25 22.56 -3.06
N TRP A 425 -77.62 22.59 -1.77
CA TRP A 425 -77.26 21.57 -0.80
C TRP A 425 -78.28 21.58 0.35
N VAL A 426 -78.59 20.42 0.92
CA VAL A 426 -79.43 20.30 2.12
C VAL A 426 -78.89 19.15 2.98
N ASN A 427 -79.08 19.21 4.30
CA ASN A 427 -78.79 18.08 5.18
C ASN A 427 -79.93 17.04 5.17
N HIS A 428 -79.69 15.87 5.78
CA HIS A 428 -80.69 14.80 5.84
C HIS A 428 -82.01 15.26 6.49
N ALA A 429 -81.93 15.98 7.62
CA ALA A 429 -83.11 16.50 8.32
C ALA A 429 -83.96 17.45 7.46
N ALA A 430 -83.35 18.24 6.57
CA ALA A 430 -84.09 19.13 5.68
C ALA A 430 -84.95 18.36 4.67
N ALA A 431 -84.40 17.28 4.11
CA ALA A 431 -85.12 16.40 3.19
C ALA A 431 -86.30 15.72 3.90
N GLU A 432 -86.07 15.17 5.10
CA GLU A 432 -87.10 14.52 5.90
C GLU A 432 -88.25 15.48 6.25
N ILE A 433 -87.95 16.70 6.73
CA ILE A 433 -88.98 17.69 7.12
C ILE A 433 -89.88 18.06 5.94
N PHE A 434 -89.31 18.20 4.73
CA PHE A 434 -90.07 18.52 3.52
C PHE A 434 -90.68 17.30 2.81
N GLY A 435 -90.48 16.08 3.33
CA GLY A 435 -91.05 14.85 2.81
C GLY A 435 -90.35 14.29 1.56
N TYR A 436 -89.04 14.54 1.43
CA TYR A 436 -88.17 13.93 0.40
C TYR A 436 -87.49 12.68 0.95
N SER A 437 -87.20 11.70 0.09
CA SER A 437 -86.59 10.42 0.49
C SER A 437 -85.08 10.52 0.71
N ALA A 438 -84.42 11.46 0.01
CA ALA A 438 -83.01 11.77 0.19
C ALA A 438 -82.72 13.27 -0.07
N PRO A 439 -81.66 13.85 0.51
CA PRO A 439 -81.20 15.22 0.21
C PRO A 439 -81.10 15.53 -1.28
N GLU A 440 -80.58 14.57 -2.05
CA GLU A 440 -80.37 14.68 -3.49
C GLU A 440 -81.68 14.96 -4.25
N ASP A 441 -82.81 14.45 -3.76
CA ASP A 441 -84.13 14.66 -4.38
C ASP A 441 -84.68 16.07 -4.17
N MET A 442 -84.20 16.76 -3.12
CA MET A 442 -84.63 18.13 -2.79
C MET A 442 -83.74 19.18 -3.47
N ILE A 443 -82.46 18.86 -3.70
CA ILE A 443 -81.52 19.70 -4.44
C ILE A 443 -82.06 19.97 -5.86
N GLY A 444 -81.93 21.21 -6.32
CA GLY A 444 -82.47 21.67 -7.59
C GLY A 444 -83.93 22.12 -7.55
N THR A 445 -84.69 21.83 -6.49
CA THR A 445 -86.05 22.36 -6.31
C THR A 445 -86.00 23.88 -6.11
N LYS A 446 -86.90 24.63 -6.76
CA LYS A 446 -86.97 26.09 -6.58
C LYS A 446 -87.48 26.40 -5.18
N VAL A 447 -86.77 27.25 -4.46
CA VAL A 447 -87.09 27.55 -3.05
C VAL A 447 -88.46 28.21 -2.93
N LYS A 448 -88.89 29.02 -3.91
CA LYS A 448 -90.23 29.63 -3.91
C LYS A 448 -91.38 28.61 -3.88
N ASP A 449 -91.15 27.41 -4.43
CA ASP A 449 -92.20 26.39 -4.61
C ASP A 449 -92.52 25.66 -3.30
N ILE A 450 -91.68 25.80 -2.26
CA ILE A 450 -91.95 25.20 -0.94
C ILE A 450 -92.92 26.04 -0.11
N TYR A 451 -93.11 27.32 -0.46
CA TYR A 451 -94.02 28.21 0.26
C TYR A 451 -95.46 28.03 -0.23
N VAL A 452 -96.42 28.18 0.68
CA VAL A 452 -97.85 28.28 0.31
C VAL A 452 -98.14 29.67 -0.29
N ASP A 453 -97.63 30.74 0.33
CA ASP A 453 -97.57 32.08 -0.28
C ASP A 453 -96.21 32.27 -0.97
N GLN A 454 -96.18 32.24 -2.31
CA GLN A 454 -94.93 32.43 -3.05
C GLN A 454 -94.30 33.82 -2.83
N ASN A 455 -95.04 34.81 -2.34
CA ASN A 455 -94.48 36.12 -2.00
C ASN A 455 -93.59 36.07 -0.76
N ASP A 456 -93.68 35.03 0.09
CA ASP A 456 -92.81 34.86 1.25
C ASP A 456 -91.33 34.74 0.85
N ARG A 457 -91.03 34.17 -0.32
CA ARG A 457 -89.67 34.15 -0.86
C ARG A 457 -89.17 35.56 -1.21
N LYS A 458 -90.04 36.43 -1.77
CA LYS A 458 -89.67 37.82 -2.09
C LYS A 458 -89.42 38.63 -0.83
N LYS A 459 -90.32 38.53 0.16
CA LYS A 459 -90.13 39.14 1.49
C LYS A 459 -88.80 38.69 2.12
N LEU A 460 -88.46 37.41 1.98
CA LEU A 460 -87.18 36.87 2.47
C LEU A 460 -85.99 37.55 1.82
N LEU A 461 -86.00 37.66 0.49
CA LEU A 461 -84.91 38.27 -0.26
C LEU A 461 -84.76 39.76 0.06
N GLU A 462 -85.86 40.52 0.08
CA GLU A 462 -85.83 41.96 0.43
C GLU A 462 -85.24 42.20 1.83
N LYS A 463 -85.59 41.34 2.79
CA LYS A 463 -85.06 41.43 4.15
C LYS A 463 -83.58 41.04 4.22
N LEU A 464 -83.16 40.03 3.47
CA LEU A 464 -81.75 39.60 3.39
C LEU A 464 -80.86 40.62 2.66
N GLU A 465 -81.37 41.27 1.61
CA GLU A 465 -80.65 42.35 0.92
C GLU A 465 -80.42 43.55 1.83
N LYS A 466 -81.38 43.88 2.70
CA LYS A 466 -81.28 45.02 3.62
C LYS A 466 -80.43 44.73 4.85
N ASP A 467 -80.67 43.60 5.51
CA ASP A 467 -80.14 43.33 6.85
C ASP A 467 -79.08 42.19 6.88
N GLY A 468 -78.83 41.51 5.76
CA GLY A 468 -77.88 40.40 5.63
C GLY A 468 -78.34 39.07 6.26
N VAL A 469 -79.24 39.14 7.24
CA VAL A 469 -79.80 38.01 7.99
C VAL A 469 -81.28 38.24 8.28
N TRP A 470 -82.08 37.17 8.22
CA TRP A 470 -83.42 37.18 8.80
C TRP A 470 -83.57 35.98 9.73
N LYS A 471 -83.75 36.28 11.03
CA LYS A 471 -84.02 35.30 12.09
C LYS A 471 -85.51 35.12 12.31
N ASP A 472 -85.89 33.93 12.76
CA ASP A 472 -87.23 33.57 13.21
C ASP A 472 -88.34 33.88 12.18
N PHE A 473 -88.01 33.80 10.89
CA PHE A 473 -88.99 34.01 9.84
C PHE A 473 -89.95 32.83 9.82
N VAL A 474 -91.19 33.09 10.23
CA VAL A 474 -92.28 32.11 10.19
C VAL A 474 -92.99 32.21 8.86
N SER A 475 -93.00 31.10 8.13
CA SER A 475 -93.68 30.96 6.85
C SER A 475 -94.50 29.69 6.81
N PHE A 476 -95.60 29.71 6.07
CA PHE A 476 -96.40 28.52 5.85
C PHE A 476 -95.90 27.81 4.59
N CYS A 477 -95.38 26.61 4.79
CA CYS A 477 -94.74 25.81 3.76
C CYS A 477 -95.57 24.58 3.42
N LYS A 478 -95.26 23.94 2.29
CA LYS A 478 -95.84 22.67 1.87
C LYS A 478 -94.74 21.64 1.63
N LYS A 479 -95.00 20.41 2.05
CA LYS A 479 -94.18 19.23 1.77
C LYS A 479 -94.39 18.77 0.32
N LYS A 480 -93.55 17.86 -0.16
CA LYS A 480 -93.64 17.26 -1.50
C LYS A 480 -95.01 16.61 -1.76
N ASN A 481 -95.62 16.02 -0.74
CA ASN A 481 -96.95 15.38 -0.79
C ASN A 481 -98.13 16.38 -0.72
N GLY A 482 -97.87 17.69 -0.59
CA GLY A 482 -98.88 18.74 -0.48
C GLY A 482 -99.35 19.07 0.94
N GLU A 483 -98.90 18.34 1.97
CA GLU A 483 -99.18 18.63 3.38
C GLU A 483 -98.59 20.00 3.77
N GLN A 484 -99.38 20.85 4.42
CA GLN A 484 -98.98 22.20 4.80
C GLN A 484 -98.55 22.26 6.27
N PHE A 485 -97.49 23.00 6.55
CA PHE A 485 -96.87 23.05 7.87
C PHE A 485 -96.18 24.41 8.10
N TYR A 486 -96.05 24.82 9.36
CA TYR A 486 -95.36 26.06 9.72
C TYR A 486 -93.86 25.80 9.85
N THR A 487 -93.06 26.58 9.14
CA THR A 487 -91.60 26.59 9.32
C THR A 487 -91.15 27.88 9.96
N GLU A 488 -90.27 27.78 10.94
CA GLU A 488 -89.46 28.90 11.43
C GLU A 488 -88.06 28.76 10.86
N ARG A 489 -87.54 29.80 10.19
CA ARG A 489 -86.22 29.76 9.57
C ARG A 489 -85.35 30.95 9.91
N THR A 490 -84.06 30.67 10.01
CA THR A 490 -83.01 31.69 9.99
C THR A 490 -82.24 31.54 8.70
N SER A 491 -82.07 32.63 7.96
CA SER A 491 -81.33 32.64 6.69
C SER A 491 -80.33 33.78 6.68
N ASN A 492 -79.16 33.55 6.10
CA ASN A 492 -78.10 34.53 5.92
C ASN A 492 -77.69 34.53 4.45
N ILE A 493 -77.47 35.71 3.88
CA ILE A 493 -76.92 35.84 2.53
C ILE A 493 -75.39 35.96 2.60
N VAL A 494 -74.70 35.18 1.79
CA VAL A 494 -73.24 35.15 1.69
C VAL A 494 -72.83 35.85 0.41
N HIS A 495 -71.89 36.80 0.53
CA HIS A 495 -71.36 37.58 -0.57
C HIS A 495 -69.95 37.12 -0.96
N ASP A 496 -69.54 37.35 -2.20
CA ASP A 496 -68.14 37.23 -2.62
C ASP A 496 -67.30 38.46 -2.18
N ALA A 497 -66.01 38.46 -2.53
CA ALA A 497 -65.08 39.54 -2.18
C ALA A 497 -65.47 40.88 -2.83
N GLU A 498 -66.25 40.84 -3.91
CA GLU A 498 -66.76 41.98 -4.68
C GLU A 498 -68.13 42.47 -4.19
N GLY A 499 -68.72 41.84 -3.15
CA GLY A 499 -69.97 42.25 -2.52
C GLY A 499 -71.24 41.77 -3.24
N LYS A 500 -71.13 40.85 -4.20
CA LYS A 500 -72.27 40.26 -4.90
C LYS A 500 -72.81 39.04 -4.14
N PRO A 501 -74.13 38.84 -4.04
CA PRO A 501 -74.69 37.67 -3.36
C PRO A 501 -74.37 36.39 -4.14
N VAL A 502 -73.74 35.42 -3.48
CA VAL A 502 -73.32 34.13 -4.06
C VAL A 502 -74.25 33.00 -3.65
N ARG A 503 -74.69 33.00 -2.39
CA ARG A 503 -75.58 31.94 -1.85
C ARG A 503 -76.34 32.43 -0.63
N ILE A 504 -77.40 31.71 -0.28
CA ILE A 504 -78.11 31.87 0.99
C ILE A 504 -77.95 30.58 1.78
N ASP A 505 -77.37 30.70 2.98
CA ASP A 505 -77.23 29.62 3.95
C ASP A 505 -78.32 29.79 5.00
N GLY A 506 -79.01 28.72 5.36
CA GLY A 506 -80.04 28.82 6.37
C GLY A 506 -80.33 27.52 7.08
N LEU A 507 -81.07 27.65 8.17
CA LEU A 507 -81.68 26.53 8.86
C LEU A 507 -83.16 26.80 9.06
N PHE A 508 -83.95 25.73 9.07
CA PHE A 508 -85.37 25.80 9.39
C PHE A 508 -85.79 24.66 10.31
N ARG A 509 -86.89 24.90 11.03
CA ARG A 509 -87.53 23.92 11.93
C ARG A 509 -89.03 23.89 11.65
N ASP A 510 -89.63 22.72 11.77
CA ASP A 510 -91.07 22.58 11.81
C ASP A 510 -91.57 23.05 13.19
N ILE A 511 -92.44 24.06 13.19
CA ILE A 511 -93.06 24.63 14.40
C ILE A 511 -94.58 24.43 14.41
N THR A 512 -95.10 23.52 13.59
CA THR A 512 -96.55 23.27 13.45
C THR A 512 -97.21 22.88 14.76
N GLU A 513 -96.59 21.96 15.50
CA GLU A 513 -97.08 21.56 16.84
C GLU A 513 -97.04 22.73 17.83
N ARG A 514 -95.99 23.56 17.78
CA ARG A 514 -95.90 24.78 18.61
C ARG A 514 -97.04 25.75 18.28
N LYS A 515 -97.36 25.95 17.00
CA LYS A 515 -98.43 26.84 16.55
C LYS A 515 -99.84 26.33 16.89
N LYS A 516 -100.09 25.02 16.77
CA LYS A 516 -101.36 24.42 17.21
C LYS A 516 -101.61 24.63 18.70
N GLN A 517 -100.59 24.42 19.53
CA GLN A 517 -100.68 24.64 20.97
C GLN A 517 -100.92 26.11 21.33
N GLU A 518 -100.27 27.06 20.64
CA GLU A 518 -100.51 28.50 20.82
C GLU A 518 -101.96 28.91 20.46
N ASP A 519 -102.52 28.35 19.38
CA ASP A 519 -103.88 28.66 18.92
C ASP A 519 -104.96 28.03 19.80
N GLU A 520 -104.73 26.83 20.35
CA GLU A 520 -105.59 26.22 21.37
C GLU A 520 -105.64 27.05 22.65
N GLN A 521 -104.49 27.55 23.11
CA GLN A 521 -104.41 28.45 24.26
C GLN A 521 -105.12 29.79 24.00
N LYS A 522 -104.98 30.37 22.81
CA LYS A 522 -105.68 31.61 22.43
C LYS A 522 -107.20 31.42 22.31
N LYS A 523 -107.67 30.28 21.83
CA LYS A 523 -109.11 29.96 21.79
C LYS A 523 -109.67 29.76 23.21
N ALA A 524 -108.93 29.11 24.10
CA ALA A 524 -109.31 28.97 25.52
C ALA A 524 -109.34 30.32 26.25
N ALA A 525 -108.45 31.26 25.91
CA ALA A 525 -108.43 32.61 26.48
C ALA A 525 -109.62 33.47 26.00
N LYS A 526 -110.01 33.39 24.71
CA LYS A 526 -111.16 34.13 24.17
C LYS A 526 -112.51 33.66 24.72
N ILE A 527 -112.67 32.37 25.02
CA ILE A 527 -113.91 31.82 25.62
C ILE A 527 -114.09 32.34 27.06
N ARG A 528 -113.00 32.55 27.80
CA ARG A 528 -113.04 33.11 29.17
C ARG A 528 -113.38 34.61 29.23
N GLU A 529 -113.17 35.38 28.17
CA GLU A 529 -113.52 36.80 28.12
C GLU A 529 -114.98 37.04 27.69
N SER A 530 -115.60 36.11 26.96
CA SER A 530 -117.03 36.18 26.59
C SER A 530 -118.01 35.74 27.68
N GLU A 531 -117.54 35.09 28.75
CA GLU A 531 -118.36 34.67 29.90
C GLU A 531 -118.39 35.72 31.04
N LYS A 532 -117.82 36.91 30.83
CA LYS A 532 -117.74 38.00 31.82
C LYS A 532 -118.42 39.31 31.42
N SER A 533 -119.27 39.32 30.38
CA SER A 533 -120.12 40.48 30.03
C SER A 533 -121.60 40.16 30.11
#